data_AF-A0A7R7E5X6-F1
#
_entry.id   AF-A0A7R7E5X6-F1
#
_cell.length_a   1.000
_cell.length_b   1.000
_cell.length_c   1.000
_cell.angle_alpha   90.00
_cell.angle_beta   90.00
_cell.angle_gamma   90.00
#
_symmetry.space_group_name_H-M   'P 1'
#
loop_
_entity.id
_entity.type
_entity.pdbx_description
1 polymer ?
#
loop_
_entity_poly.entity_id
_entity_poly.type
_entity_poly.pdbx_seq_one_letter_code
_entity_poly.pdbx_strand_id
1 'polypeptide(L)'
;MADIISIRTGAEPAGRLSPARLRLIAFMAIAAFMIAGPVAEQVFGVRTALLRSWTMFSAIGLGVIDASFEIRRPDGALVSLDRFEMLGAPRNGRLKWIQSREDLASVIKRLCAVAGQGADIRVRARLGTRGGWQTIHTDAQNACAE
;
A
#
# COMPACT_ATOMS: atom_id res chain seq x y z
N MET A 1 -1.36 -86.27 19.45
CA MET A 1 -1.09 -85.16 20.38
C MET A 1 -0.36 -84.11 19.54
N ALA A 2 -1.03 -82.99 19.24
CA ALA A 2 -0.67 -82.10 18.13
C ALA A 2 0.37 -81.05 18.53
N ASP A 3 1.42 -80.91 17.71
CA ASP A 3 2.41 -79.84 17.78
C ASP A 3 1.76 -78.51 17.39
N ILE A 4 1.80 -77.54 18.30
CA ILE A 4 1.35 -76.17 18.06
C ILE A 4 2.53 -75.39 17.47
N ILE A 5 2.53 -75.23 16.15
CA ILE A 5 3.45 -74.33 15.45
C ILE A 5 3.08 -72.89 15.83
N SER A 6 3.91 -72.27 16.66
CA SER A 6 3.84 -70.84 16.99
C SER A 6 4.19 -70.02 15.75
N ILE A 7 3.18 -69.58 15.00
CA ILE A 7 3.34 -68.56 13.97
C ILE A 7 3.58 -67.24 14.67
N ARG A 8 4.85 -66.84 14.76
CA ARG A 8 5.26 -65.49 15.15
C ARG A 8 4.84 -64.55 14.02
N THR A 9 3.62 -64.02 14.07
CA THR A 9 3.20 -62.90 13.22
C THR A 9 3.98 -61.66 13.65
N GLY A 10 5.19 -61.52 13.14
CA GLY A 10 5.94 -60.27 13.15
C GLY A 10 5.25 -59.29 12.22
N ALA A 11 4.26 -58.56 12.74
CA ALA A 11 3.81 -57.33 12.11
C ALA A 11 4.86 -56.25 12.42
N GLU A 12 5.88 -56.13 11.57
CA GLU A 12 6.67 -54.90 11.51
C GLU A 12 5.70 -53.75 11.17
N PRO A 13 5.67 -52.65 11.94
CA PRO A 13 4.85 -51.52 11.57
C PRO A 13 5.42 -50.91 10.28
N ALA A 14 4.59 -50.89 9.24
CA ALA A 14 4.92 -50.30 7.95
C ALA A 14 5.45 -48.86 8.14
N GLY A 15 6.71 -48.65 7.77
CA GLY A 15 7.26 -47.37 7.34
C GLY A 15 7.15 -46.20 8.33
N ARG A 16 7.92 -46.21 9.43
CA ARG A 16 8.25 -44.95 10.11
C ARG A 16 9.11 -44.10 9.16
N LEU A 17 8.55 -42.99 8.67
CA LEU A 17 9.32 -41.98 7.94
C LEU A 17 10.50 -41.55 8.80
N SER A 18 11.70 -41.54 8.23
CA SER A 18 12.87 -41.07 8.96
C SER A 18 12.64 -39.60 9.36
N PRO A 19 13.18 -39.17 10.52
CA PRO A 19 13.05 -37.78 10.96
C PRO A 19 13.48 -36.76 9.90
N ALA A 20 14.47 -37.12 9.07
CA ALA A 20 14.92 -36.31 7.94
C ALA A 20 13.84 -36.16 6.84
N ARG A 21 13.15 -37.25 6.48
CA ARG A 21 12.04 -37.20 5.50
C ARG A 21 10.86 -36.40 6.04
N LEU A 22 10.55 -36.54 7.32
CA LEU A 22 9.49 -35.75 7.95
C LEU A 22 9.79 -34.25 7.93
N ARG A 23 11.04 -33.87 8.25
CA ARG A 23 11.51 -32.47 8.17
C ARG A 23 11.44 -31.93 6.75
N LEU A 24 11.83 -32.73 5.75
CA LEU A 24 11.76 -32.33 4.34
C LEU A 24 10.31 -32.10 3.91
N ILE A 25 9.40 -33.01 4.25
CA ILE A 25 7.97 -32.87 3.93
C ILE A 25 7.40 -31.60 4.58
N ALA A 26 7.71 -31.36 5.86
CA ALA A 26 7.27 -30.16 6.56
C ALA A 26 7.81 -28.88 5.91
N PHE A 27 9.10 -28.85 5.54
CA PHE A 27 9.70 -27.72 4.84
C PHE A 27 9.02 -27.46 3.49
N MET A 28 8.81 -28.50 2.68
CA MET A 28 8.15 -28.38 1.38
C MET A 28 6.71 -27.89 1.52
N ALA A 29 5.98 -28.35 2.54
CA ALA A 29 4.62 -27.91 2.81
C ALA A 29 4.58 -26.41 3.17
N ILE A 30 5.50 -25.95 4.04
CA ILE A 30 5.60 -24.53 4.41
C ILE A 30 6.00 -23.68 3.19
N ALA A 31 7.01 -24.10 2.43
CA ALA A 31 7.46 -23.39 1.24
C ALA A 31 6.34 -23.30 0.18
N ALA A 32 5.63 -24.39 -0.07
CA ALA A 32 4.49 -24.41 -0.98
C ALA A 32 3.38 -23.46 -0.50
N PHE A 33 3.06 -23.45 0.79
CA PHE A 33 2.08 -22.53 1.36
C PHE A 33 2.49 -21.06 1.22
N MET A 34 3.77 -20.73 1.47
CA MET A 34 4.31 -19.38 1.30
C MET A 34 4.23 -18.89 -0.15
N ILE A 35 4.41 -19.79 -1.12
CA ILE A 35 4.33 -19.46 -2.56
C ILE A 35 2.87 -19.40 -3.05
N ALA A 36 1.99 -20.26 -2.52
CA ALA A 36 0.60 -20.36 -2.96
C ALA A 36 -0.20 -19.06 -2.78
N GLY A 37 0.05 -18.30 -1.71
CA GLY A 37 -0.61 -17.00 -1.47
C GLY A 37 -0.39 -15.99 -2.60
N PRO A 38 0.87 -15.60 -2.89
CA PRO A 38 1.18 -14.71 -4.01
C PRO A 38 0.71 -15.24 -5.38
N VAL A 39 0.88 -16.53 -5.66
CA VAL A 39 0.49 -17.13 -6.95
C VAL A 39 -1.03 -17.08 -7.16
N ALA A 40 -1.84 -17.35 -6.13
CA ALA A 40 -3.29 -17.28 -6.21
C ALA A 40 -3.78 -15.87 -6.57
N GLU A 41 -3.19 -14.82 -6.00
CA GLU A 41 -3.55 -13.45 -6.34
C GLU A 41 -2.97 -13.00 -7.69
N GLN A 42 -1.69 -13.30 -7.97
CA GLN A 42 -0.99 -12.76 -9.14
C GLN A 42 -1.33 -13.46 -10.45
N VAL A 43 -1.52 -14.78 -10.44
CA VAL A 43 -1.80 -15.57 -11.65
C VAL A 43 -3.31 -15.74 -11.85
N PHE A 44 -4.04 -15.98 -10.76
CA PHE A 44 -5.47 -16.32 -10.83
C PHE A 44 -6.40 -15.18 -10.38
N GLY A 45 -5.88 -14.10 -9.79
CA GLY A 45 -6.70 -12.96 -9.33
C GLY A 45 -7.62 -13.28 -8.15
N VAL A 46 -7.45 -14.43 -7.49
CA VAL A 46 -8.36 -14.90 -6.43
C VAL A 46 -7.83 -14.49 -5.06
N ARG A 47 -8.68 -13.88 -4.24
CA ARG A 47 -8.40 -13.53 -2.84
C ARG A 47 -9.20 -14.44 -1.91
N THR A 48 -8.53 -15.24 -1.09
CA THR A 48 -9.17 -16.08 -0.08
C THR A 48 -8.60 -15.81 1.31
N ALA A 49 -9.37 -16.09 2.36
CA ALA A 49 -8.92 -15.91 3.75
C ALA A 49 -7.74 -16.83 4.12
N LEU A 50 -7.61 -17.99 3.47
CA LEU A 50 -6.57 -19.00 3.71
C LEU A 50 -5.27 -18.72 2.95
N LEU A 51 -5.36 -18.20 1.72
CA LEU A 51 -4.21 -17.86 0.87
C LEU A 51 -4.03 -16.35 0.79
N ARG A 52 -4.00 -15.69 1.94
CA ARG A 52 -3.77 -14.25 1.99
C ARG A 52 -2.37 -13.96 1.46
N SER A 53 -2.28 -13.08 0.47
CA SER A 53 -0.98 -12.67 -0.06
C SER A 53 -0.17 -11.95 1.01
N TRP A 54 1.08 -12.39 1.17
CA TRP A 54 2.07 -11.67 1.95
C TRP A 54 2.77 -10.69 1.02
N THR A 55 2.41 -9.42 1.09
CA THR A 55 3.10 -8.35 0.37
C THR A 55 4.36 -7.96 1.14
N MET A 56 5.53 -8.36 0.64
CA MET A 56 6.84 -8.05 1.24
C MET A 56 7.11 -6.52 1.30
N PHE A 57 6.52 -5.76 0.38
CA PHE A 57 6.49 -4.31 0.42
C PHE A 57 5.12 -3.87 0.91
N SER A 58 5.07 -3.30 2.12
CA SER A 58 3.91 -2.51 2.51
C SER A 58 3.76 -1.39 1.47
N ALA A 59 2.54 -1.19 0.98
CA ALA A 59 2.19 -0.18 0.00
C ALA A 59 2.31 1.26 0.55
N ILE A 60 3.36 1.55 1.32
CA ILE A 60 3.69 2.87 1.82
C ILE A 60 4.01 3.74 0.60
N GLY A 61 3.05 4.58 0.21
CA GLY A 61 3.18 5.47 -0.94
C GLY A 61 2.17 5.19 -2.08
N LEU A 62 1.52 4.03 -2.14
CA LEU A 62 0.44 3.83 -3.13
C LEU A 62 -0.80 4.60 -2.70
N GLY A 63 -1.33 5.42 -3.61
CA GLY A 63 -2.48 6.27 -3.34
C GLY A 63 -2.13 7.57 -2.59
N VAL A 64 -0.88 7.76 -2.18
CA VAL A 64 -0.44 9.00 -1.52
C VAL A 64 -0.34 10.10 -2.55
N ILE A 65 -0.96 11.25 -2.26
CA ILE A 65 -0.81 12.46 -3.06
C ILE A 65 0.27 13.32 -2.42
N ASP A 66 1.35 13.53 -3.17
CA ASP A 66 2.35 14.55 -2.91
C ASP A 66 1.89 15.85 -3.58
N ALA A 67 1.70 16.91 -2.82
CA ALA A 67 1.23 18.20 -3.32
C ALA A 67 2.05 19.37 -2.75
N SER A 68 2.52 20.22 -3.65
CA SER A 68 3.17 21.49 -3.35
C SER A 68 2.28 22.64 -3.80
N PHE A 69 2.26 23.70 -2.98
CA PHE A 69 1.45 24.89 -3.20
C PHE A 69 2.40 26.08 -3.31
N GLU A 70 2.17 26.92 -4.30
CA GLU A 70 2.87 28.19 -4.47
C GLU A 70 1.84 29.29 -4.61
N ILE A 71 2.14 30.47 -4.11
CA ILE A 71 1.28 31.65 -4.26
C ILE A 71 2.05 32.75 -4.97
N ARG A 72 1.40 33.42 -5.93
CA ARG A 72 1.95 34.60 -6.58
C ARG A 72 1.75 35.81 -5.68
N ARG A 73 2.85 36.46 -5.33
CA ARG A 73 2.83 37.73 -4.61
C ARG A 73 2.49 38.91 -5.53
N PRO A 74 2.14 40.07 -4.97
CA PRO A 74 1.87 41.29 -5.75
C PRO A 74 3.04 41.76 -6.63
N ASP A 75 4.27 41.40 -6.25
CA ASP A 75 5.50 41.64 -7.01
C ASP A 75 5.67 40.68 -8.22
N GLY A 76 4.73 39.74 -8.41
CA GLY A 76 4.76 38.73 -9.45
C GLY A 76 5.57 37.48 -9.11
N ALA A 77 6.28 37.45 -7.97
CA ALA A 77 7.09 36.31 -7.57
C ALA A 77 6.21 35.15 -7.08
N LEU A 78 6.53 33.92 -7.52
CA LEU A 78 5.94 32.70 -6.96
C LEU A 78 6.73 32.27 -5.74
N VAL A 79 6.04 32.08 -4.62
CA VAL A 79 6.65 31.62 -3.37
C VAL A 79 5.93 30.40 -2.82
N SER A 80 6.71 29.48 -2.24
CA SER A 80 6.17 28.28 -1.58
C SER A 80 5.19 28.67 -0.48
N LEU A 81 4.01 28.08 -0.53
CA LEU A 81 2.93 28.33 0.42
C LEU A 81 2.82 27.16 1.40
N ASP A 82 3.03 27.42 2.69
CA ASP A 82 2.77 26.43 3.73
C ASP A 82 1.26 26.36 4.02
N ARG A 83 0.64 25.27 3.58
CA ARG A 83 -0.79 25.03 3.78
C ARG A 83 -1.22 24.95 5.25
N PHE A 84 -0.34 24.54 6.15
CA PHE A 84 -0.64 24.42 7.58
C PHE A 84 -0.71 25.79 8.22
N GLU A 85 0.26 26.64 7.91
CA GLU A 85 0.30 28.02 8.40
C GLU A 85 -0.88 28.81 7.84
N MET A 86 -1.12 28.74 6.53
CA MET A 86 -2.21 29.47 5.90
C MET A 86 -3.59 29.04 6.41
N LEU A 87 -3.80 27.75 6.69
CA LEU A 87 -5.09 27.24 7.19
C LEU A 87 -5.19 27.23 8.73
N GLY A 88 -4.17 27.72 9.44
CA GLY A 88 -4.11 27.67 10.91
C GLY A 88 -4.27 26.25 11.48
N ALA A 89 -3.78 25.24 10.76
CA ALA A 89 -4.00 23.83 11.06
C ALA A 89 -2.76 23.17 11.65
N PRO A 90 -2.91 22.27 12.65
CA PRO A 90 -1.76 21.58 13.23
C PRO A 90 -1.15 20.57 12.25
N ARG A 91 0.19 20.47 12.22
CA ARG A 91 0.94 19.58 11.31
C ARG A 91 0.70 18.09 11.55
N ASN A 92 0.25 17.71 12.73
CA ASN A 92 -0.11 16.34 13.10
C ASN A 92 -1.61 16.02 12.91
N GLY A 93 -2.39 16.95 12.36
CA GLY A 93 -3.83 16.77 12.12
C GLY A 93 -4.16 16.10 10.77
N ARG A 94 -5.44 16.19 10.38
CA ARG A 94 -5.96 15.61 9.13
C ARG A 94 -5.31 16.17 7.86
N LEU A 95 -4.78 17.40 7.91
CA LEU A 95 -4.09 18.05 6.78
C LEU A 95 -2.69 17.48 6.51
N LYS A 96 -2.17 16.63 7.41
CA LYS A 96 -0.87 15.98 7.27
C LYS A 96 -0.79 15.19 5.97
N TRP A 97 -1.86 14.47 5.63
CA TRP A 97 -1.94 13.59 4.46
C TRP A 97 -3.07 14.03 3.56
N ILE A 98 -2.82 14.07 2.25
CA ILE A 98 -3.84 14.21 1.23
C ILE A 98 -4.07 12.81 0.66
N GLN A 99 -5.20 12.20 1.00
CA GLN A 99 -5.44 10.77 0.74
C GLN A 99 -6.19 10.53 -0.57
N SER A 100 -6.85 11.57 -1.11
CA SER A 100 -7.62 11.46 -2.34
C SER A 100 -7.64 12.77 -3.14
N ARG A 101 -8.16 12.70 -4.38
CA ARG A 101 -8.32 13.87 -5.25
C ARG A 101 -9.36 14.84 -4.68
N GLU A 102 -10.37 14.32 -4.01
CA GLU A 102 -11.42 15.09 -3.33
C GLU A 102 -10.84 15.82 -2.11
N ASP A 103 -9.97 15.17 -1.34
CA ASP A 103 -9.22 15.81 -0.27
C ASP A 103 -8.36 16.96 -0.83
N LEU A 104 -7.63 16.73 -1.93
CA LEU A 104 -6.82 17.75 -2.58
C LEU A 104 -7.67 18.95 -3.00
N ALA A 105 -8.80 18.72 -3.68
CA ALA A 105 -9.74 19.76 -4.08
C ALA A 105 -10.30 20.55 -2.88
N SER A 106 -10.62 19.85 -1.78
CA SER A 106 -11.05 20.48 -0.53
C SER A 106 -9.98 21.37 0.08
N VAL A 107 -8.71 20.94 0.08
CA VAL A 107 -7.59 21.75 0.55
C VAL A 107 -7.41 22.99 -0.32
N ILE A 108 -7.43 22.84 -1.65
CA ILE A 108 -7.31 23.95 -2.61
C ILE A 108 -8.42 24.98 -2.36
N LYS A 109 -9.67 24.53 -2.27
CA LYS A 109 -10.82 25.41 -2.02
C LYS A 109 -10.66 26.22 -0.72
N ARG A 110 -10.20 25.57 0.35
CA ARG A 110 -9.94 26.25 1.64
C ARG A 110 -8.81 27.26 1.52
N LEU A 111 -7.73 26.93 0.80
CA LEU A 111 -6.61 27.84 0.59
C LEU A 111 -7.04 29.07 -0.20
N CYS A 112 -7.79 28.90 -1.29
CA CYS A 112 -8.33 30.01 -2.08
C CYS A 112 -9.28 30.89 -1.26
N ALA A 113 -10.14 30.29 -0.43
CA ALA A 113 -11.03 31.04 0.44
C ALA A 113 -10.28 31.93 1.46
N VAL A 114 -9.17 31.43 2.02
CA VAL A 114 -8.34 32.20 2.97
C VAL A 114 -7.45 33.22 2.25
N ALA A 115 -6.96 32.91 1.05
CA ALA A 115 -6.13 33.83 0.27
C ALA A 115 -6.90 35.05 -0.26
N GLY A 116 -8.22 34.93 -0.40
CA GLY A 116 -9.10 36.01 -0.83
C GLY A 116 -9.25 36.11 -2.34
N GLN A 117 -10.06 37.07 -2.78
CA GLN A 117 -10.36 37.27 -4.20
C GLN A 117 -9.12 37.73 -4.99
N GLY A 118 -8.92 37.15 -6.17
CA GLY A 118 -7.81 37.48 -7.05
C GLY A 118 -6.48 36.81 -6.68
N ALA A 119 -6.46 35.93 -5.67
CA ALA A 119 -5.29 35.12 -5.36
C ALA A 119 -4.91 34.23 -6.55
N ASP A 120 -3.61 34.10 -6.80
CA ASP A 120 -3.07 33.16 -7.78
C ASP A 120 -2.26 32.09 -7.06
N ILE A 121 -2.90 30.95 -6.81
CA ILE A 121 -2.28 29.78 -6.19
C ILE A 121 -2.01 28.74 -7.28
N ARG A 122 -0.73 28.34 -7.39
CA ARG A 122 -0.29 27.28 -8.27
C ARG A 122 -0.12 25.99 -7.48
N VAL A 123 -0.67 24.91 -8.04
CA VAL A 123 -0.68 23.61 -7.37
C VAL A 123 -0.02 22.59 -8.28
N ARG A 124 0.98 21.90 -7.76
CA ARG A 124 1.58 20.74 -8.40
C ARG A 124 1.30 19.53 -7.53
N ALA A 125 0.69 18.50 -8.11
CA ALA A 125 0.36 17.29 -7.38
C ALA A 125 0.67 16.02 -8.17
N ARG A 126 1.20 15.02 -7.46
CA ARG A 126 1.59 13.72 -8.00
C ARG A 126 0.99 12.61 -7.14
N LEU A 127 0.49 11.57 -7.78
CA LEU A 127 -0.06 10.38 -7.14
C LEU A 127 0.97 9.26 -7.18
N GLY A 128 1.23 8.64 -6.04
CA GLY A 128 2.04 7.43 -5.98
C GLY A 128 1.28 6.23 -6.53
N THR A 129 1.76 5.67 -7.64
CA THR A 129 1.21 4.45 -8.28
C THR A 129 2.24 3.33 -8.26
N ARG A 130 1.85 2.10 -8.65
CA ARG A 130 2.81 0.99 -8.78
C ARG A 130 3.88 1.26 -9.83
N GLY A 131 3.59 2.11 -10.83
CA GLY A 131 4.52 2.52 -11.87
C GLY A 131 5.36 3.75 -11.50
N GLY A 132 5.29 4.23 -10.25
CA GLY A 132 5.94 5.45 -9.79
C GLY A 132 4.99 6.65 -9.66
N TRP A 133 5.56 7.85 -9.63
CA TRP A 133 4.81 9.09 -9.49
C TRP A 133 4.10 9.44 -10.80
N GLN A 134 2.77 9.54 -10.75
CA GLN A 134 1.96 10.03 -11.85
C GLN A 134 1.51 11.46 -11.55
N THR A 135 1.80 12.41 -12.44
CA THR A 135 1.30 13.78 -12.29
C THR A 135 -0.22 13.79 -12.42
N ILE A 136 -0.90 14.38 -11.44
CA ILE A 136 -2.36 14.50 -11.42
C ILE A 136 -2.83 15.96 -11.45
N HIS A 137 -1.93 16.90 -11.13
CA HIS A 137 -2.18 18.33 -11.23
C HIS A 137 -0.88 19.06 -11.60
N THR A 138 -0.97 20.01 -12.53
CA THR A 138 0.14 20.86 -12.97
C THR A 138 -0.07 22.29 -12.48
N ASP A 139 1.02 23.02 -12.28
CA ASP A 139 1.07 24.43 -11.86
C ASP A 139 0.77 25.43 -12.99
N ALA A 140 0.43 24.95 -14.20
CA ALA A 140 0.16 25.78 -15.36
C ALA A 140 -1.05 26.72 -15.19
N GLN A 141 -2.02 26.35 -14.35
CA GLN A 141 -3.26 27.10 -14.14
C GLN A 141 -3.36 27.61 -12.70
N ASN A 142 -4.03 28.75 -12.53
CA ASN A 142 -4.38 29.27 -11.21
C ASN A 142 -5.49 28.40 -10.64
N ALA A 143 -5.23 27.76 -9.50
CA ALA A 143 -6.19 26.89 -8.83
C ALA A 143 -7.34 27.66 -8.15
N CYS A 144 -7.20 28.99 -8.00
CA CYS A 144 -8.24 29.88 -7.49
C CYS A 144 -8.98 30.64 -8.59
N ALA A 145 -8.64 30.40 -9.87
CA ALA A 145 -9.39 30.93 -11.00
C ALA A 145 -10.60 30.05 -11.28
N GLU A 146 -11.62 30.18 -10.44
CA GLU A 146 -13.01 29.76 -10.72
C GLU A 146 -13.92 31.00 -10.68
#